data_AF-A0A4Y2C6F7-F1
#
_entry.id   AF-A0A4Y2C6F7-F1
#
_cell.length_a   1.000
_cell.length_b   1.000
_cell.length_c   1.000
_cell.angle_alpha   90.00
_cell.angle_beta   90.00
_cell.angle_gamma   90.00
#
_symmetry.space_group_name_H-M   'P 1'
#
loop_
_entity.id
_entity.type
_entity.pdbx_description
1 polymer ?
#
loop_
_entity_poly.entity_id
_entity_poly.type
_entity_poly.pdbx_seq_one_letter_code
_entity_poly.pdbx_strand_id
1 'polypeptide(L)' 'CPTDLYKKNASPCNNGEGFCYHGNCPTPDNQCEYLWGYGAVASEQECFVRFNTQGSLNGNCGTDGRGGYVKCAEE' A
#
# COMPACT_ATOMS: atom_id res chain seq x y z
N CYS A 1 -20.10 27.17 7.06
CA CYS A 1 -19.86 25.73 6.84
C CYS A 1 -18.91 25.26 7.94
N PRO A 2 -19.24 24.21 8.71
CA PRO A 2 -18.26 23.62 9.63
C PRO A 2 -17.06 23.06 8.86
N THR A 3 -15.93 22.90 9.55
CA THR A 3 -14.73 22.28 8.97
C THR A 3 -15.05 20.86 8.50
N ASP A 4 -14.56 20.49 7.33
CA ASP A 4 -14.66 19.11 6.85
C ASP A 4 -13.81 18.19 7.74
N LEU A 5 -14.45 17.18 8.31
CA LEU A 5 -13.85 16.22 9.23
C LEU A 5 -14.01 14.83 8.66
N TYR A 6 -12.99 14.01 8.84
CA TYR A 6 -12.99 12.64 8.38
C TYR A 6 -13.03 11.64 9.54
N LYS A 7 -13.42 10.39 9.23
CA LYS A 7 -13.41 9.29 10.19
C LYS A 7 -12.03 9.13 10.82
N LYS A 8 -11.99 8.84 12.12
CA LYS A 8 -10.75 8.64 12.87
C LYS A 8 -9.83 7.61 12.17
N ASN A 9 -8.52 7.88 12.16
CA ASN A 9 -7.52 6.92 11.69
C ASN A 9 -7.69 5.55 12.38
N ALA A 10 -7.38 4.47 11.66
CA ALA A 10 -7.57 3.08 12.07
C ALA A 10 -9.05 2.64 12.24
N SER A 11 -10.03 3.45 11.83
CA SER A 11 -11.43 2.99 11.76
C SER A 11 -11.59 2.00 10.59
N PRO A 12 -12.30 0.86 10.75
CA PRO A 12 -12.52 -0.07 9.64
C PRO A 12 -13.24 0.58 8.46
N CYS A 13 -12.83 0.22 7.25
CA CYS A 13 -13.43 0.66 5.98
C CYS A 13 -13.31 -0.46 4.93
N ASN A 14 -13.86 -0.25 3.73
CA ASN A 14 -13.93 -1.26 2.66
C ASN A 14 -14.46 -2.62 3.17
N ASN A 15 -15.65 -2.64 3.77
CA ASN A 15 -16.27 -3.84 4.36
C ASN A 15 -15.40 -4.60 5.40
N GLY A 16 -14.40 -3.93 6.00
CA GLY A 16 -13.49 -4.51 6.98
C GLY A 16 -12.14 -4.93 6.42
N GLU A 17 -11.89 -4.74 5.13
CA GLU A 17 -10.63 -5.09 4.46
C GLU A 17 -9.57 -3.98 4.54
N GLY A 18 -9.92 -2.80 5.07
CA GLY A 18 -9.01 -1.68 5.19
C GLY A 18 -9.25 -0.84 6.44
N PHE A 19 -8.34 0.10 6.66
CA PHE A 19 -8.39 1.03 7.77
C PHE A 19 -8.26 2.47 7.29
N CYS A 20 -9.10 3.37 7.81
CA CYS A 20 -9.06 4.76 7.43
C CYS A 20 -7.72 5.40 7.81
N TYR A 21 -7.17 6.21 6.91
CA TYR A 21 -6.02 7.06 7.17
C TYR A 21 -6.19 8.40 6.44
N HIS A 22 -6.17 9.49 7.19
CA HIS A 22 -6.35 10.86 6.67
C HIS A 22 -7.56 10.99 5.73
N GLY A 23 -8.68 10.39 6.14
CA GLY A 23 -9.95 10.42 5.41
C GLY A 23 -10.08 9.51 4.21
N ASN A 24 -9.04 8.76 3.88
CA ASN A 24 -9.05 7.77 2.80
C ASN A 24 -9.12 6.35 3.37
N CYS A 25 -9.60 5.40 2.56
CA CYS A 25 -9.51 3.97 2.83
C CYS A 25 -8.47 3.36 1.89
N PRO A 26 -7.16 3.47 2.21
CA PRO A 26 -6.11 2.90 1.37
C PRO A 26 -6.21 1.38 1.37
N THR A 27 -6.25 0.80 0.16
CA THR A 27 -6.10 -0.64 -0.08
C THR A 27 -5.13 -0.83 -1.25
N PRO A 28 -4.44 -1.98 -1.34
CA PRO A 28 -3.60 -2.29 -2.49
C PRO A 28 -4.35 -2.18 -3.83
N ASP A 29 -5.59 -2.68 -3.90
CA ASP A 29 -6.42 -2.58 -5.10
C ASP A 29 -6.72 -1.13 -5.49
N ASN A 30 -7.11 -0.28 -4.54
CA ASN A 30 -7.38 1.14 -4.82
C ASN A 30 -6.11 1.86 -5.33
N GLN A 31 -4.93 1.48 -4.83
CA GLN A 31 -3.67 2.02 -5.32
C GLN A 31 -3.36 1.54 -6.73
N CYS A 32 -3.60 0.26 -7.04
CA CYS A 32 -3.43 -0.30 -8.38
C CYS A 32 -4.38 0.35 -9.39
N GLU A 33 -5.67 0.51 -9.07
CA GLU A 33 -6.62 1.22 -9.94
C GLU A 33 -6.24 2.68 -10.17
N TYR A 34 -5.76 3.38 -9.13
CA TYR A 34 -5.31 4.76 -9.28
C TYR A 34 -4.10 4.90 -10.23
N LEU A 35 -3.16 3.95 -10.19
CA LEU A 35 -1.95 3.98 -11.01
C LEU A 35 -2.17 3.48 -12.44
N TRP A 36 -2.98 2.44 -12.60
CA TRP A 36 -3.07 1.67 -13.86
C TRP A 36 -4.44 1.76 -14.54
N GLY A 37 -5.45 2.34 -13.87
CA GLY A 37 -6.80 2.51 -14.39
C GLY A 37 -7.80 1.46 -13.88
N TYR A 38 -9.05 1.65 -14.29
CA TYR A 38 -10.19 0.83 -13.84
C TYR A 38 -9.96 -0.67 -14.07
N GLY A 39 -10.22 -1.48 -13.04
CA GLY A 39 -10.07 -2.94 -13.09
C GLY A 39 -8.66 -3.45 -12.82
N ALA A 40 -7.69 -2.58 -12.54
CA ALA A 40 -6.38 -3.01 -12.07
C ALA A 40 -6.46 -3.43 -10.59
N VAL A 41 -5.98 -4.63 -10.29
CA VAL A 41 -6.01 -5.22 -8.96
C VAL A 41 -4.61 -5.45 -8.42
N ALA A 42 -4.48 -5.57 -7.11
CA ALA A 42 -3.24 -5.94 -6.47
C ALA A 42 -2.86 -7.38 -6.85
N SER A 43 -1.54 -7.63 -6.81
CA SER A 43 -1.00 -8.96 -7.03
C SER A 43 -1.29 -9.87 -5.84
N GLU A 44 -1.08 -11.16 -6.02
CA GLU A 44 -1.13 -12.12 -4.91
C GLU A 44 -0.04 -11.86 -3.87
N GLN A 45 -0.31 -12.22 -2.60
CA GLN A 45 0.62 -12.04 -1.47
C GLN A 45 2.01 -12.64 -1.75
N GLU A 46 2.06 -13.76 -2.47
CA GLU A 46 3.31 -14.43 -2.82
C GLU A 46 4.24 -13.54 -3.66
N CYS A 47 3.70 -12.68 -4.52
CA CYS A 47 4.52 -11.74 -5.29
C CYS A 47 5.22 -10.73 -4.37
N PHE A 48 4.50 -10.18 -3.39
CA PHE A 48 5.09 -9.25 -2.43
C PHE A 48 6.20 -9.92 -1.62
N VAL A 49 5.95 -11.11 -1.08
CA VAL A 49 6.95 -11.85 -0.29
C VAL A 49 8.17 -12.19 -1.14
N ARG A 50 7.98 -12.76 -2.34
CA ARG A 50 9.10 -13.21 -3.18
C ARG A 50 9.93 -12.07 -3.75
N PHE A 51 9.33 -10.96 -4.16
CA PHE A 51 10.06 -9.87 -4.83
C PHE A 51 10.58 -8.82 -3.86
N ASN A 52 9.82 -8.46 -2.80
CA ASN A 52 10.25 -7.39 -1.91
C ASN A 52 11.40 -7.79 -0.97
N THR A 53 11.53 -9.08 -0.65
CA THR A 53 12.65 -9.64 0.11
C THR A 53 13.95 -9.71 -0.69
N GLN A 54 13.89 -9.59 -2.03
CA GLN A 54 15.09 -9.55 -2.87
C GLN A 54 15.85 -8.22 -2.72
N GLY A 55 15.17 -7.12 -2.40
CA GLY A 55 15.78 -5.78 -2.30
C GLY A 55 16.37 -5.37 -3.64
N SER A 56 15.50 -5.28 -4.65
CA SER A 56 15.84 -4.94 -6.03
C SER A 56 14.99 -3.78 -6.55
N LEU A 57 15.27 -3.32 -7.77
CA LEU A 57 14.48 -2.28 -8.44
C LEU A 57 12.98 -2.61 -8.48
N ASN A 58 12.63 -3.89 -8.66
CA ASN A 58 11.24 -4.34 -8.83
C ASN A 58 10.58 -4.81 -7.53
N GLY A 59 11.29 -4.74 -6.39
CA GLY A 59 10.73 -5.13 -5.10
C GLY A 59 11.70 -4.80 -3.96
N ASN A 60 11.29 -3.88 -3.08
CA ASN A 60 12.09 -3.38 -1.97
C ASN A 60 11.21 -2.68 -0.92
N CYS A 61 11.80 -2.43 0.26
CA CYS A 61 11.20 -1.64 1.35
C CYS A 61 11.72 -0.19 1.37
N GLY A 62 12.08 0.35 0.20
CA GLY A 62 12.66 1.68 0.04
C GLY A 62 14.15 1.65 -0.30
N THR A 63 14.77 2.82 -0.19
CA THR A 63 16.19 3.02 -0.52
C THR A 63 17.01 3.38 0.71
N ASP A 64 18.28 3.00 0.72
CA ASP A 64 19.20 3.23 1.85
C ASP A 64 19.78 4.66 1.91
N GLY A 65 19.28 5.58 1.07
CA GLY A 65 19.79 6.94 0.91
C GLY A 65 21.14 7.04 0.18
N ARG A 66 21.72 5.92 -0.25
CA ARG A 66 22.98 5.83 -1.02
C ARG A 66 22.75 5.24 -2.42
N GLY A 67 21.49 5.06 -2.81
CA GLY A 67 21.09 4.48 -4.08
C GLY A 67 20.94 2.95 -4.08
N GLY A 68 21.12 2.29 -2.93
CA GLY A 68 20.82 0.88 -2.73
C GLY A 68 19.36 0.63 -2.38
N TYR A 69 18.87 -0.58 -2.67
CA TYR A 69 17.53 -1.04 -2.31
C TYR A 69 17.55 -1.82 -1.00
N VAL A 70 16.60 -1.51 -0.11
CA VAL A 70 16.45 -2.18 1.18
C VAL A 70 15.58 -3.42 1.00
N LYS A 71 16.07 -4.58 1.45
CA LYS A 71 15.27 -5.81 1.50
C LYS A 71 14.17 -5.67 2.55
N CYS A 72 12.95 -6.07 2.22
CA CYS A 72 11.92 -6.25 3.22
C CYS A 72 12.24 -7.45 4.13
N ALA A 73 11.78 -7.39 5.38
CA ALA A 73 11.77 -8.55 6.26
C ALA A 73 10.72 -9.55 5.77
N GLU A 74 10.96 -10.84 6.02
CA GLU A 74 9.91 -11.85 5.93
C GLU A 74 8.97 -11.65 7.12
N GLU A 75 7.65 -11.61 6.85
CA GLU A 75 6.59 -11.56 7.87
C GLU A 75 6.12 -12.97 8.25
#